data_AF-A0A9P6A327-F1
#
_entry.id   AF-A0A9P6A327-F1
#
_cell.length_a   1.000
_cell.length_b   1.000
_cell.length_c   1.000
_cell.angle_alpha   90.00
_cell.angle_beta   90.00
_cell.angle_gamma   90.00
#
_symmetry.space_group_name_H-M   'P 1'
#
loop_
_entity.id
_entity.type
_entity.pdbx_description
1 polymer ?
#
loop_
_entity_poly.entity_id
_entity_poly.type
_entity_poly.pdbx_seq_one_letter_code
_entity_poly.pdbx_strand_id
1 'polypeptide(L)' 'PMRIGNQVLARLRVADIITLLCTSKQFRGLLLSKRSISVWKAALAAEGCLKCPEDLSEPEYAALLF' A
#
# COMPACT_ATOMS: atom_id res chain seq x y z
N PRO A 1 12.37 6.97 12.72
CA PRO A 1 12.53 6.95 11.24
C PRO A 1 11.35 6.29 10.48
N MET A 2 10.97 5.03 10.75
CA MET A 2 9.95 4.30 9.96
C MET A 2 8.54 4.91 9.95
N ARG A 3 8.12 5.61 11.01
CA ARG A 3 6.78 6.24 11.11
C ARG A 3 6.55 7.37 10.10
N ILE A 4 7.60 8.09 9.71
CA ILE A 4 7.50 9.21 8.76
C ILE A 4 7.35 8.70 7.33
N GLY A 5 8.11 7.64 6.97
CA GLY A 5 7.98 6.98 5.68
C GLY A 5 6.56 6.50 5.41
N ASN A 6 5.92 5.84 6.38
CA ASN A 6 4.53 5.38 6.23
C ASN A 6 3.53 6.53 6.03
N GLN A 7 3.73 7.69 6.65
CA GLN A 7 2.83 8.84 6.46
C GLN A 7 2.96 9.46 5.06
N VAL A 8 4.17 9.50 4.52
CA VAL A 8 4.39 9.97 3.14
C VAL A 8 3.79 8.96 2.15
N LEU A 9 4.06 7.67 2.37
CA LEU A 9 3.52 6.60 1.53
C LEU A 9 1.98 6.56 1.55
N ALA A 10 1.35 6.86 2.68
CA ALA A 10 -0.12 6.89 2.81
C ALA A 10 -0.79 8.04 2.06
N ARG A 11 -0.02 9.01 1.53
CA ARG A 11 -0.50 10.12 0.71
C ARG A 11 -0.27 9.89 -0.79
N LEU A 12 0.44 8.82 -1.15
CA LEU A 12 0.68 8.45 -2.55
C LEU A 12 -0.54 7.72 -3.11
N ARG A 13 -0.69 7.75 -4.43
CA ARG A 13 -1.71 6.93 -5.09
C ARG A 13 -1.31 5.46 -5.04
N VAL A 14 -2.30 4.59 -5.16
CA VAL A 14 -2.08 3.13 -5.16
C VAL A 14 -1.09 2.72 -6.25
N ALA A 15 -1.19 3.28 -7.46
CA ALA A 15 -0.27 3.02 -8.56
C ALA A 15 1.19 3.40 -8.24
N ASP A 16 1.42 4.52 -7.54
CA ASP A 16 2.76 4.94 -7.12
C ASP A 16 3.34 3.96 -6.09
N ILE A 17 2.50 3.50 -5.15
CA ILE A 17 2.90 2.51 -4.13
C ILE A 17 3.27 1.17 -4.78
N ILE A 18 2.50 0.71 -5.76
CA ILE A 18 2.80 -0.50 -6.55
C ILE A 18 4.10 -0.31 -7.34
N THR A 19 4.31 0.85 -7.95
CA THR A 19 5.55 1.16 -8.67
C THR A 19 6.76 1.13 -7.74
N LEU A 20 6.67 1.70 -6.54
CA LEU A 20 7.72 1.65 -5.51
C LEU A 20 8.00 0.22 -5.05
N LEU A 21 6.97 -0.61 -4.96
CA LEU A 21 7.07 -2.03 -4.60
C LEU A 21 7.80 -2.84 -5.68
N CYS A 22 7.63 -2.51 -6.96
CA CYS A 22 8.30 -3.18 -8.07
C CYS A 22 9.74 -2.68 -8.30
N THR A 23 10.00 -1.39 -8.09
CA THR A 23 11.29 -0.75 -8.41
C THR A 23 12.38 -0.97 -7.36
N SER A 24 12.02 -1.27 -6.10
CA SER A 24 12.99 -1.31 -5.00
C SER A 24 12.75 -2.46 -4.03
N LYS A 25 13.76 -3.33 -3.86
CA LYS A 25 13.71 -4.45 -2.91
C LYS A 25 13.46 -4.01 -1.46
N GLN A 26 14.01 -2.87 -1.06
CA GLN A 26 13.80 -2.32 0.29
C GLN A 26 12.35 -1.88 0.51
N PHE A 27 11.78 -1.13 -0.46
CA PHE A 27 10.39 -0.72 -0.40
C PHE A 27 9.45 -1.91 -0.51
N ARG A 28 9.76 -2.93 -1.33
CA ARG A 28 9.02 -4.18 -1.37
C ARG A 28 8.92 -4.85 0.00
N GLY A 29 10.04 -5.01 0.70
CA GLY A 29 10.07 -5.61 2.04
C GLY A 29 9.30 -4.78 3.08
N LEU A 30 9.32 -3.45 2.95
CA LEU A 30 8.60 -2.54 3.84
C LEU A 30 7.09 -2.55 3.56
N LEU A 31 6.68 -2.44 2.30
CA LEU A 31 5.28 -2.32 1.88
C LEU A 31 4.51 -3.65 1.98
N LEU A 32 5.19 -4.79 1.81
CA LEU A 32 4.58 -6.11 2.05
C LEU A 32 4.59 -6.52 3.53
N SER A 33 5.21 -5.72 4.41
CA SER A 33 5.16 -5.98 5.85
C SER A 33 3.83 -5.58 6.46
N LYS A 34 3.36 -6.32 7.47
CA LYS A 34 2.14 -6.01 8.24
C LYS A 34 2.13 -4.58 8.83
N ARG A 35 3.30 -3.97 9.03
CA ARG A 35 3.44 -2.58 9.50
C ARG A 35 2.93 -1.53 8.51
N SER A 36 2.79 -1.89 7.24
CA SER A 36 2.37 -1.00 6.16
C SER A 36 0.91 -1.20 5.77
N ILE A 37 0.15 -2.06 6.47
CA ILE A 37 -1.29 -2.27 6.20
C ILE A 37 -2.06 -0.94 6.26
N SER A 38 -1.75 -0.08 7.22
CA SER A 38 -2.38 1.24 7.34
C SER A 38 -2.10 2.16 6.14
N VAL A 39 -0.96 2.00 5.48
CA VAL A 39 -0.61 2.74 4.25
C VAL A 39 -1.52 2.31 3.11
N TRP A 40 -1.68 0.99 2.91
CA TRP A 40 -2.55 0.44 1.87
C TRP A 40 -4.01 0.81 2.09
N LYS A 41 -4.51 0.69 3.34
CA LYS A 41 -5.88 1.11 3.67
C LYS A 41 -6.12 2.58 3.39
N ALA A 42 -5.17 3.45 3.76
CA ALA A 42 -5.28 4.88 3.52
C ALA A 42 -5.28 5.20 2.02
N ALA A 43 -4.37 4.60 1.25
CA ALA A 43 -4.28 4.81 -0.19
C ALA A 43 -5.52 4.31 -0.94
N LEU A 44 -6.01 3.10 -0.61
CA LEU A 44 -7.23 2.55 -1.20
C LEU A 44 -8.47 3.37 -0.83
N ALA A 45 -8.56 3.86 0.41
CA ALA A 45 -9.64 4.74 0.83
C ALA A 45 -9.59 6.11 0.12
N ALA A 46 -8.39 6.65 -0.12
CA ALA A 46 -8.21 7.91 -0.84
C ALA A 46 -8.62 7.79 -2.33
N GLU A 47 -8.46 6.61 -2.93
CA GLU A 47 -8.96 6.30 -4.28
C GLU A 47 -10.45 5.93 -4.31
N GLY A 48 -11.14 5.92 -3.16
CA GLY A 48 -12.57 5.58 -3.07
C GLY A 48 -12.87 4.09 -3.27
N CYS A 49 -11.87 3.22 -3.12
CA CYS A 49 -12.05 1.77 -3.27
C CYS A 49 -12.88 1.19 -2.12
N LEU A 50 -13.64 0.13 -2.43
CA LEU A 50 -14.33 -0.65 -1.41
C LEU A 50 -13.33 -1.30 -0.46
N LYS A 51 -13.80 -1.61 0.76
CA LYS A 51 -13.01 -2.33 1.76
C LYS A 51 -12.52 -3.65 1.18
N CYS A 52 -11.25 -3.98 1.43
CA CYS A 52 -10.66 -5.22 0.95
C CYS A 52 -11.46 -6.42 1.48
N PRO A 53 -11.76 -7.41 0.63
CA PRO A 53 -12.45 -8.63 1.05
C PRO A 53 -11.57 -9.43 2.02
N GLU A 54 -12.21 -10.22 2.88
CA GLU A 54 -11.53 -11.00 3.93
C GLU A 54 -10.56 -12.07 3.40
N ASP A 55 -10.73 -12.49 2.15
CA ASP A 55 -9.86 -13.44 1.45
C ASP A 55 -8.55 -12.83 0.93
N LEU A 56 -8.46 -11.49 0.83
CA LEU A 56 -7.33 -10.81 0.19
C LEU A 56 -6.60 -9.88 1.15
N SER A 57 -5.28 -9.82 1.03
CA SER A 57 -4.49 -8.75 1.64
C SER A 57 -4.72 -7.43 0.89
N GLU A 58 -4.66 -6.30 1.59
CA GLU A 58 -4.74 -4.96 1.00
C GLU A 58 -3.78 -4.73 -0.21
N PRO A 59 -2.50 -5.14 -0.17
CA PRO A 59 -1.62 -5.06 -1.34
C PRO A 59 -2.06 -5.94 -2.53
N GLU A 60 -2.62 -7.13 -2.27
CA GLU A 60 -3.10 -8.03 -3.32
C GLU A 60 -4.36 -7.46 -3.97
N TYR A 61 -5.29 -6.98 -3.16
CA TYR A 61 -6.49 -6.27 -3.62
C TYR A 61 -6.13 -5.02 -4.43
N ALA A 62 -5.15 -4.24 -3.97
CA ALA A 62 -4.65 -3.08 -4.70
C ALA A 62 -4.07 -3.46 -6.08
N ALA A 63 -3.26 -4.53 -6.16
CA ALA A 63 -2.66 -4.99 -7.41
C ALA A 63 -3.68 -5.59 -8.40
N LEU A 64 -4.89 -5.95 -7.95
CA LEU A 64 -5.98 -6.38 -8.83
C LEU A 64 -6.78 -5.20 -9.40
N LEU A 65 -6.85 -4.09 -8.66
CA LEU A 65 -7.60 -2.90 -9.06
C LEU A 65 -6.80 -1.93 -9.94
N PHE A 66 -5.47 -1.92 -9.82
CA PHE A 66 -4.55 -0.97 -10.46
C PHE A 66 -3.34 -1.68 -11.06
#